data_AF-A0A8C1BD39-F1
#
_entry.id   AF-A0A8C1BD39-F1
#
_cell.length_a   1.000
_cell.length_b   1.000
_cell.length_c   1.000
_cell.angle_alpha   90.00
_cell.angle_beta   90.00
_cell.angle_gamma   90.00
#
_symmetry.space_group_name_H-M   'P 1'
#
loop_
_entity.id
_entity.type
_entity.pdbx_description
1 polymer ?
#
loop_
_entity_poly.entity_id
_entity_poly.type
_entity_poly.pdbx_seq_one_letter_code
_entity_poly.pdbx_strand_id
1 'polypeptide(L)'
;MSSSSLAQNHWCNVAYWELRTRVGRLYPVHDASLSIFYDLPQGTGFCLGLLPLSPRSTSVQRTRGKIGHGILLSKEPDGVWAYNRSQHPIFVNSPTLEHHPYLSLTVRRVMPGYSLKVFDYEKSCQIQPPNDLVHMEGPYDPNSVRISFAKGWGPCYSRQFITSCPCWLEILLNNHR
;
A
#
# COMPACT_ATOMS: atom_id res chain seq x y z
N MET A 1 25.77 3.25 -32.20
CA MET A 1 25.86 2.46 -30.94
C MET A 1 25.90 3.46 -29.80
N SER A 2 25.06 3.49 -28.78
CA SER A 2 23.84 2.79 -28.40
C SER A 2 23.13 3.74 -27.43
N SER A 3 21.87 4.04 -27.70
CA SER A 3 20.98 4.84 -26.87
C SER A 3 20.65 4.08 -25.59
N SER A 4 21.43 4.27 -24.52
CA SER A 4 21.12 3.76 -23.19
C SER A 4 20.15 4.73 -22.49
N SER A 5 18.87 4.54 -22.79
CA SER A 5 17.69 4.80 -21.94
C SER A 5 17.78 5.94 -20.92
N LEU A 6 17.00 7.02 -21.12
CA LEU A 6 16.46 7.77 -19.99
C LEU A 6 15.78 6.76 -19.06
N ALA A 7 16.38 6.47 -17.91
CA ALA A 7 15.72 5.67 -16.89
C ALA A 7 14.41 6.37 -16.54
N GLN A 8 13.27 5.78 -16.93
CA GLN A 8 11.97 6.31 -16.52
C GLN A 8 11.91 6.24 -14.99
N ASN A 9 12.12 7.39 -14.36
CA ASN A 9 12.24 7.50 -12.91
C ASN A 9 10.83 7.37 -12.31
N HIS A 10 10.43 6.15 -11.96
CA HIS A 10 9.19 5.90 -11.22
C HIS A 10 9.38 6.38 -9.78
N TRP A 11 8.36 6.98 -9.19
CA TRP A 11 8.43 7.50 -7.82
C TRP A 11 8.03 6.45 -6.77
N CYS A 12 7.35 5.38 -7.18
CA CYS A 12 7.14 4.20 -6.34
C CYS A 12 6.94 2.93 -7.16
N ASN A 13 7.03 1.79 -6.49
CA ASN A 13 6.56 0.50 -6.98
C ASN A 13 5.38 0.03 -6.13
N VAL A 14 4.37 -0.54 -6.77
CA VAL A 14 3.24 -1.17 -6.07
C VAL A 14 3.34 -2.68 -6.23
N ALA A 15 3.36 -3.39 -5.10
CA ALA A 15 3.23 -4.85 -5.03
C ALA A 15 1.83 -5.21 -4.54
N TYR A 16 1.19 -6.17 -5.21
CA TYR A 16 -0.06 -6.76 -4.74
C TYR A 16 0.20 -8.11 -4.08
N TRP A 17 -0.45 -8.32 -2.94
CA TRP A 17 -0.25 -9.48 -2.09
C TRP A 17 -1.58 -10.09 -1.71
N GLU A 18 -1.58 -11.42 -1.62
CA GLU A 18 -2.69 -12.18 -1.08
C GLU A 18 -2.14 -13.10 0.00
N LEU A 19 -2.54 -12.83 1.25
CA LEU A 19 -1.91 -13.41 2.44
C LEU A 19 -0.39 -13.14 2.45
N ARG A 20 0.44 -14.19 2.38
CA ARG A 20 1.91 -14.14 2.37
C ARG A 20 2.51 -14.18 0.96
N THR A 21 1.67 -14.26 -0.08
CA THR A 21 2.13 -14.52 -1.45
C THR A 21 2.00 -13.27 -2.30
N ARG A 22 3.10 -12.84 -2.92
CA ARG A 22 3.08 -11.78 -3.94
C ARG A 22 2.39 -12.30 -5.19
N VAL A 23 1.43 -11.54 -5.69
CA VAL A 23 0.64 -11.89 -6.88
C VAL A 23 0.98 -10.91 -7.99
N GLY A 24 1.56 -11.42 -9.08
CA GLY A 24 2.03 -10.59 -10.18
C GLY A 24 3.42 -10.00 -9.95
N ARG A 25 3.80 -9.07 -10.84
CA ARG A 25 5.07 -8.33 -10.78
C ARG A 25 4.90 -7.04 -9.99
N LEU A 26 6.01 -6.39 -9.64
CA LEU A 26 5.97 -5.00 -9.19
C LEU A 26 5.43 -4.11 -10.31
N TYR A 27 4.55 -3.18 -9.95
CA TYR A 27 4.01 -2.19 -10.87
C TYR A 27 4.72 -0.84 -10.64
N PRO A 28 5.64 -0.42 -11.52
CA PRO A 28 6.31 0.87 -11.40
C PRO A 28 5.34 2.02 -11.72
N VAL A 29 5.38 3.08 -10.92
CA VAL A 29 4.49 4.23 -11.06
C VAL A 29 5.27 5.46 -11.51
N HIS A 30 5.01 5.90 -12.73
CA HIS A 30 5.67 7.06 -13.34
C HIS A 30 4.83 8.32 -13.21
N ASP A 31 3.54 8.23 -13.51
CA ASP A 31 2.60 9.35 -13.42
C ASP A 31 2.35 9.78 -11.98
N ALA A 32 2.01 11.05 -11.78
CA ALA A 32 1.71 11.59 -10.44
C ALA A 32 0.55 10.87 -9.74
N SER A 33 -0.31 10.15 -10.47
CA SER A 33 -1.37 9.36 -9.85
C SER A 33 -1.56 8.00 -10.52
N LEU A 34 -1.98 7.01 -9.73
CA LEU A 34 -2.27 5.65 -10.16
C LEU A 34 -3.62 5.21 -9.61
N SER A 35 -4.53 4.84 -10.50
CA SER A 35 -5.74 4.10 -10.14
C SER A 35 -5.42 2.62 -9.92
N ILE A 36 -5.80 2.06 -8.77
CA ILE A 36 -5.64 0.64 -8.45
C ILE A 36 -7.03 0.07 -8.14
N PHE A 37 -7.49 -0.92 -8.92
CA PHE A 37 -8.87 -1.41 -8.88
C PHE A 37 -8.94 -2.90 -9.22
N TYR A 38 -10.09 -3.53 -8.98
CA TYR A 38 -10.26 -4.95 -9.28
C TYR A 38 -10.62 -5.23 -10.72
N ASP A 39 -11.71 -4.64 -11.19
CA ASP A 39 -12.19 -4.80 -12.55
C ASP A 39 -13.03 -3.57 -12.90
N LEU A 40 -12.59 -2.82 -13.91
CA LEU A 40 -13.28 -1.65 -14.43
C LEU A 40 -13.16 -1.66 -15.95
N PRO A 41 -14.29 -1.73 -16.70
CA PRO A 41 -14.27 -1.83 -18.15
C PRO A 41 -13.51 -0.70 -18.87
N GLN A 42 -13.43 0.48 -18.25
CA GLN A 42 -12.72 1.65 -18.77
C GLN A 42 -11.66 2.19 -17.80
N GLY A 43 -11.21 1.36 -16.85
CA GLY A 43 -10.21 1.77 -15.88
C GLY A 43 -8.82 1.83 -16.50
N THR A 44 -8.15 2.97 -16.43
CA THR A 44 -6.70 3.07 -16.68
C THR A 44 -5.94 2.91 -15.35
N GLY A 45 -4.82 2.19 -15.36
CA GLY A 45 -3.99 1.98 -14.18
C GLY A 45 -3.74 0.50 -13.85
N PHE A 46 -3.65 0.17 -12.56
CA PHE A 46 -3.31 -1.16 -12.09
C PHE A 46 -4.56 -2.00 -11.78
N CYS A 47 -4.95 -2.83 -12.75
CA CYS A 47 -6.08 -3.75 -12.63
C CYS A 47 -5.66 -5.08 -11.97
N LEU A 48 -6.13 -5.33 -10.75
CA LEU A 48 -5.82 -6.53 -9.96
C LEU A 48 -6.57 -7.78 -10.45
N GLY A 49 -7.64 -7.59 -11.24
CA GLY A 49 -8.41 -8.65 -11.88
C GLY A 49 -7.67 -9.35 -13.00
N LEU A 50 -6.73 -8.66 -13.66
CA LEU A 50 -5.88 -9.22 -14.72
C LEU A 50 -4.69 -10.05 -14.19
N LEU A 51 -4.43 -9.97 -12.88
CA LEU A 51 -3.34 -10.73 -12.28
C LEU A 51 -3.69 -12.22 -12.18
N PRO A 52 -2.69 -13.12 -12.29
CA PRO A 52 -2.91 -14.55 -12.24
C PRO A 52 -3.77 -14.97 -11.04
N LEU A 53 -4.84 -15.69 -11.33
CA LEU A 53 -5.68 -16.33 -10.33
C LEU A 53 -4.96 -17.59 -9.86
N SER A 54 -4.57 -17.62 -8.59
CA SER A 54 -4.20 -18.88 -7.94
C SER A 54 -5.49 -19.50 -7.36
N PRO A 55 -5.61 -20.84 -7.28
CA PRO A 55 -6.71 -21.48 -6.56
C PRO A 55 -6.64 -21.11 -5.08
N ARG A 56 -7.33 -20.04 -4.71
CA ARG A 56 -7.17 -19.36 -3.41
C ARG A 56 -8.33 -19.60 -2.47
N SER A 57 -8.08 -19.38 -1.19
CA SER A 57 -9.09 -19.51 -0.14
C SER A 57 -10.33 -18.65 -0.41
N THR A 58 -11.48 -19.11 0.07
CA THR A 58 -12.77 -18.41 -0.04
C THR A 58 -12.72 -16.99 0.53
N SER A 59 -11.89 -16.75 1.55
CA SER A 59 -11.71 -15.42 2.15
C SER A 59 -11.06 -14.40 1.22
N VAL A 60 -10.13 -14.86 0.38
CA VAL A 60 -9.43 -14.04 -0.61
C VAL A 60 -10.38 -13.70 -1.75
N GLN A 61 -11.10 -14.68 -2.29
CA GLN A 61 -12.09 -14.46 -3.35
C GLN A 61 -13.17 -13.44 -2.91
N ARG A 62 -13.70 -13.58 -1.70
CA ARG A 62 -14.65 -12.61 -1.14
C ARG A 62 -14.05 -11.21 -0.99
N THR A 63 -12.77 -11.10 -0.63
CA THR A 63 -12.11 -9.80 -0.45
C THR A 63 -11.78 -9.14 -1.79
N ARG A 64 -11.36 -9.92 -2.80
CA ARG A 64 -11.18 -9.48 -4.18
C ARG A 64 -12.45 -8.81 -4.72
N GLY A 65 -13.62 -9.45 -4.54
CA GLY A 65 -14.92 -8.87 -4.93
C GLY A 65 -15.30 -7.58 -4.20
N LYS A 66 -14.64 -7.24 -3.09
CA LYS A 66 -14.88 -6.01 -2.31
C LYS A 66 -14.00 -4.84 -2.73
N ILE A 67 -12.94 -5.08 -3.50
CA ILE A 67 -12.01 -4.04 -3.94
C ILE A 67 -12.73 -3.06 -4.88
N GLY A 68 -13.48 -3.54 -5.88
CA GLY A 68 -14.24 -2.68 -6.81
C GLY A 68 -13.36 -1.59 -7.45
N HIS A 69 -13.78 -0.33 -7.34
CA HIS A 69 -13.00 0.84 -7.80
C HIS A 69 -11.68 1.08 -7.03
N GLY A 70 -11.44 0.32 -5.95
CA GLY A 70 -10.21 0.31 -5.17
C GLY A 70 -9.79 1.69 -4.66
N ILE A 71 -8.58 2.10 -4.98
CA ILE A 71 -8.02 3.39 -4.57
C ILE A 71 -7.48 4.19 -5.75
N LEU A 72 -7.37 5.50 -5.56
CA LEU A 72 -6.46 6.35 -6.34
C LEU A 72 -5.28 6.68 -5.42
N LEU A 73 -4.08 6.34 -5.85
CA LEU A 73 -2.83 6.70 -5.19
C LEU A 73 -2.27 7.94 -5.88
N SER A 74 -1.94 8.99 -5.14
CA SER A 74 -1.51 10.27 -5.68
C SER A 74 -0.22 10.75 -5.01
N LYS A 75 0.75 11.20 -5.81
CA LYS A 75 1.94 11.92 -5.39
C LYS A 75 1.62 13.42 -5.44
N GLU A 76 1.61 14.06 -4.29
CA GLU A 76 1.29 15.47 -4.11
C GLU A 76 2.49 16.21 -3.49
N PRO A 77 2.52 17.55 -3.50
CA PRO A 77 3.68 18.31 -3.01
C PRO A 77 4.02 18.03 -1.53
N ASP A 78 3.01 17.69 -0.72
CA ASP A 78 3.14 17.49 0.72
C ASP A 78 3.21 16.02 1.14
N GLY A 79 3.17 15.09 0.20
CA GLY A 79 3.21 13.66 0.48
C GLY A 79 2.51 12.77 -0.54
N VAL A 80 2.29 11.53 -0.15
CA VAL A 80 1.53 10.54 -0.91
C VAL A 80 0.17 10.34 -0.28
N TRP A 81 -0.87 10.39 -1.09
CA TRP A 81 -2.26 10.28 -0.67
C TRP A 81 -2.92 9.03 -1.25
N ALA A 82 -3.77 8.39 -0.45
CA ALA A 82 -4.66 7.33 -0.90
C ALA A 82 -6.11 7.78 -0.76
N TYR A 83 -6.84 7.80 -1.88
CA TYR A 83 -8.26 8.12 -1.95
C TYR A 83 -9.06 6.82 -2.08
N ASN A 84 -9.88 6.50 -1.09
CA ASN A 84 -10.66 5.27 -1.10
C ASN A 84 -11.91 5.43 -1.98
N ARG A 85 -11.90 4.81 -3.15
CA ARG A 85 -13.02 4.80 -4.12
C ARG A 85 -13.86 3.53 -4.01
N SER A 86 -13.42 2.54 -3.23
CA SER A 86 -14.15 1.30 -3.01
C SER A 86 -15.37 1.52 -2.11
N GLN A 87 -16.29 0.55 -2.12
CA GLN A 87 -17.46 0.53 -1.23
C GLN A 87 -17.14 -0.03 0.17
N HIS A 88 -15.87 -0.30 0.46
CA HIS A 88 -15.41 -0.91 1.71
C HIS A 88 -14.29 -0.07 2.34
N PRO A 89 -14.07 -0.17 3.66
CA PRO A 89 -12.93 0.49 4.26
C PRO A 89 -11.60 -0.11 3.76
N ILE A 90 -10.58 0.74 3.66
CA ILE A 90 -9.19 0.31 3.57
C ILE A 90 -8.49 0.57 4.91
N PHE A 91 -7.42 -0.15 5.15
CA PHE A 91 -6.65 -0.07 6.39
C PHE A 91 -5.20 0.19 6.04
N VAL A 92 -4.61 1.24 6.60
CA VAL A 92 -3.30 1.77 6.18
C VAL A 92 -2.35 1.76 7.37
N ASN A 93 -1.16 1.22 7.16
CA ASN A 93 -0.02 1.41 8.04
C ASN A 93 1.11 2.08 7.24
N SER A 94 1.76 3.05 7.84
CA SER A 94 2.92 3.70 7.25
C SER A 94 3.78 4.35 8.33
N PRO A 95 5.12 4.38 8.12
CA PRO A 95 6.10 5.02 9.01
C PRO A 95 5.72 6.44 9.46
N THR A 96 5.12 7.24 8.57
CA THR A 96 4.81 8.66 8.84
C THR A 96 3.42 8.89 9.45
N LEU A 97 2.65 7.82 9.65
CA LEU A 97 1.37 7.86 10.36
C LEU A 97 1.52 7.68 11.87
N GLU A 98 2.65 7.14 12.31
CA GLU A 98 2.94 6.88 13.71
C GLU A 98 3.22 8.20 14.42
N HIS A 99 2.37 8.54 15.38
CA HIS A 99 2.54 9.75 16.18
C HIS A 99 3.54 9.54 17.31
N HIS A 100 3.69 8.29 17.78
CA HIS A 100 4.63 7.89 18.81
C HIS A 100 5.43 6.68 18.32
N PRO A 101 6.70 6.87 17.92
CA PRO A 101 7.51 5.80 17.31
C PRO A 101 7.83 4.63 18.25
N TYR A 102 7.43 4.73 19.52
CA TYR A 102 7.62 3.70 20.56
C TYR A 102 6.32 2.97 20.94
N LEU A 103 5.18 3.37 20.38
CA LEU A 103 3.88 2.76 20.70
C LEU A 103 3.35 2.04 19.46
N SER A 104 3.07 0.75 19.65
CA SER A 104 2.41 -0.23 18.77
C SER A 104 2.03 0.21 17.36
N LEU A 105 2.36 -0.63 16.36
CA LEU A 105 1.93 -0.56 14.97
C LEU A 105 0.57 0.15 14.77
N THR A 106 0.61 1.36 14.20
CA THR A 106 -0.60 2.16 13.98
C THR A 106 -1.24 1.77 12.64
N VAL A 107 -2.48 1.26 12.69
CA VAL A 107 -3.29 0.96 11.50
C VAL A 107 -4.50 1.89 11.45
N ARG A 108 -4.53 2.80 10.48
CA ARG A 108 -5.62 3.76 10.28
C ARG A 108 -6.66 3.22 9.31
N ARG A 109 -7.93 3.29 9.70
CA ARG A 109 -9.08 2.92 8.87
C ARG A 109 -9.53 4.12 8.04
N VAL A 110 -9.67 3.94 6.73
CA VAL A 110 -10.16 4.97 5.80
C VAL A 110 -11.47 4.49 5.18
N MET A 111 -12.55 5.24 5.41
CA MET A 111 -13.89 4.90 4.94
C MET A 111 -14.07 5.15 3.43
N PRO A 112 -15.05 4.52 2.77
CA PRO A 112 -15.43 4.85 1.38
C PRO A 112 -15.64 6.35 1.18
N GLY A 113 -15.05 6.92 0.13
CA GLY A 113 -15.14 8.35 -0.20
C GLY A 113 -14.17 9.26 0.56
N TYR A 114 -13.42 8.73 1.53
CA TYR A 114 -12.43 9.50 2.29
C TYR A 114 -11.02 9.30 1.73
N SER A 115 -10.13 10.24 2.03
CA SER A 115 -8.71 10.16 1.71
C SER A 115 -7.84 10.19 2.98
N LEU A 116 -6.60 9.75 2.83
CA LEU A 116 -5.59 9.82 3.87
C LEU A 116 -4.25 10.14 3.22
N LYS A 117 -3.50 11.10 3.81
CA LYS A 117 -2.07 11.26 3.53
C LYS A 117 -1.35 10.05 4.12
N VAL A 118 -1.03 9.09 3.25
CA VAL A 118 -0.43 7.80 3.64
C VAL A 118 1.08 7.89 3.80
N PHE A 119 1.71 8.90 3.22
CA PHE A 119 3.12 9.19 3.48
C PHE A 119 3.35 10.70 3.52
N ASP A 120 3.93 11.22 4.61
CA ASP A 120 4.19 12.65 4.80
C ASP A 120 5.68 12.94 4.63
N TYR A 121 6.04 13.79 3.67
CA TYR A 121 7.44 14.04 3.33
C TYR A 121 8.21 14.72 4.45
N GLU A 122 7.62 15.69 5.13
CA GLU A 122 8.28 16.40 6.24
C GLU A 122 8.54 15.45 7.41
N LYS A 123 7.52 14.64 7.77
CA LYS A 123 7.69 13.64 8.83
C LYS A 123 8.71 12.58 8.45
N SER A 124 8.78 12.20 7.16
CA SER A 124 9.74 11.18 6.72
C SER A 124 11.19 11.60 6.97
N CYS A 125 11.52 12.89 6.89
CA CYS A 125 12.85 13.42 7.19
C CYS A 125 13.23 13.28 8.68
N GLN A 126 12.24 13.23 9.56
CA GLN A 126 12.42 13.15 11.01
C GLN A 126 12.50 11.70 11.53
N ILE A 127 12.17 10.71 10.70
CA ILE A 127 12.30 9.30 11.03
C ILE A 127 13.79 8.97 11.12
N GLN A 128 14.27 8.81 12.35
CA GLN A 128 15.64 8.37 12.61
C GLN A 128 15.83 6.94 12.12
N PRO A 129 17.01 6.57 11.59
CA PRO A 129 17.35 5.17 11.39
C PRO A 129 17.18 4.44 12.74
N PRO A 130 16.69 3.20 12.75
CA PRO A 130 16.45 2.48 13.98
C PRO A 130 17.76 2.40 14.77
N ASN A 131 17.86 3.13 15.88
CA ASN A 131 18.83 2.78 16.92
C ASN A 131 18.41 1.40 17.43
N ASP A 132 19.36 0.46 17.41
CA ASP A 132 19.25 -1.01 17.47
C ASP A 132 18.43 -1.66 18.62
N LEU A 133 17.60 -0.93 19.37
CA LEU A 133 17.09 -1.42 20.66
C LEU A 133 15.56 -1.53 20.83
N VAL A 134 14.72 -1.17 19.85
CA VAL A 134 13.26 -1.14 20.11
C VAL A 134 12.35 -1.79 19.05
N HIS A 135 12.81 -2.14 17.85
CA HIS A 135 11.95 -2.79 16.85
C HIS A 135 11.97 -4.32 16.98
N MET A 136 11.29 -4.81 18.03
CA MET A 136 11.02 -6.23 18.28
C MET A 136 9.92 -6.79 17.35
N GLU A 137 10.03 -6.70 16.02
CA GLU A 137 9.38 -7.64 15.09
C GLU A 137 9.68 -7.31 13.61
N GLY A 138 10.76 -7.89 13.08
CA GLY A 138 11.01 -8.02 11.65
C GLY A 138 11.61 -6.79 10.94
N PRO A 139 11.94 -6.93 9.64
CA PRO A 139 12.52 -5.85 8.86
C PRO A 139 11.50 -4.70 8.69
N TYR A 140 11.82 -3.55 9.29
CA TYR A 140 11.10 -2.30 9.13
C TYR A 140 11.66 -1.55 7.91
N ASP A 141 10.81 -1.23 6.94
CA ASP A 141 11.18 -0.39 5.80
C ASP A 141 10.57 1.01 5.97
N PRO A 142 11.40 2.05 6.21
CA PRO A 142 10.92 3.43 6.42
C PRO A 142 10.28 4.06 5.17
N ASN A 143 10.37 3.40 4.02
CA ASN A 143 9.84 3.89 2.75
C ASN A 143 8.67 3.02 2.24
N SER A 144 8.14 2.11 3.06
CA SER A 144 7.05 1.21 2.69
C SER A 144 5.73 1.62 3.33
N VAL A 145 4.71 1.79 2.49
CA VAL A 145 3.31 1.98 2.93
C VAL A 145 2.53 0.71 2.65
N ARG A 146 1.73 0.27 3.62
CA ARG A 146 0.98 -0.98 3.54
C ARG A 146 -0.52 -0.71 3.63
N ILE A 147 -1.29 -1.20 2.67
CA ILE A 147 -2.73 -0.95 2.58
C ILE A 147 -3.49 -2.27 2.41
N SER A 148 -4.37 -2.63 3.34
CA SER A 148 -5.26 -3.78 3.18
C SER A 148 -6.68 -3.36 2.76
N PHE A 149 -7.28 -4.15 1.88
CA PHE A 149 -8.66 -3.96 1.44
C PHE A 149 -9.64 -4.69 2.35
N ALA A 150 -10.67 -3.98 2.81
CA ALA A 150 -11.81 -4.49 3.59
C ALA A 150 -11.50 -5.16 4.95
N LYS A 151 -10.23 -5.45 5.26
CA LYS A 151 -9.80 -6.17 6.47
C LYS A 151 -8.70 -5.40 7.19
N GLY A 152 -8.94 -5.03 8.45
CA GLY A 152 -7.93 -4.45 9.33
C GLY A 152 -7.04 -5.51 9.98
N TRP A 153 -5.90 -5.06 10.47
CA TRP A 153 -4.96 -5.86 11.25
C TRP A 153 -4.31 -5.01 12.36
N GLY A 154 -3.62 -5.67 13.28
CA GLY A 154 -2.97 -5.07 14.45
C GLY A 154 -3.72 -5.35 15.75
N PRO A 155 -3.29 -4.75 16.88
CA PRO A 155 -3.77 -5.08 18.23
C PRO A 155 -5.29 -4.97 18.41
N CYS A 156 -5.94 -4.06 17.70
CA CYS A 156 -7.38 -3.83 17.78
C CYS A 156 -8.21 -4.72 16.84
N TYR A 157 -7.59 -5.71 16.17
CA TYR A 157 -8.24 -6.56 15.18
C TYR A 157 -7.94 -8.03 15.45
N SER A 158 -8.77 -8.93 14.91
CA SER A 158 -8.52 -10.37 15.01
C SER A 158 -7.29 -10.83 14.22
N ARG A 159 -6.86 -10.04 13.23
CA ARG A 159 -5.63 -10.28 12.45
C ARG A 159 -4.51 -9.47 13.09
N GLN A 160 -3.44 -10.10 13.54
CA GLN A 160 -2.31 -9.37 14.12
C GLN A 160 -1.36 -8.83 13.05
N PHE A 161 -1.18 -9.58 11.96
CA PHE A 161 -0.23 -9.25 10.89
C PHE A 161 -0.94 -8.94 9.58
N ILE A 162 -0.35 -8.04 8.79
CA ILE A 162 -0.87 -7.74 7.44
C ILE A 162 -0.86 -8.96 6.53
N THR A 163 0.08 -9.88 6.72
CA THR A 163 0.15 -11.13 5.94
C THR A 163 -0.98 -12.10 6.26
N SER A 164 -1.74 -11.84 7.32
CA SER A 164 -3.01 -12.50 7.59
C SER A 164 -4.17 -11.86 6.82
N CYS A 165 -4.01 -10.68 6.22
CA CYS A 165 -5.05 -10.04 5.42
C CYS A 165 -5.19 -10.73 4.05
N PRO A 166 -6.42 -10.96 3.56
CA PRO A 166 -6.61 -11.70 2.31
C PRO A 166 -6.10 -10.98 1.07
N CYS A 167 -6.22 -9.65 1.01
CA CYS A 167 -5.77 -8.82 -0.11
C CYS A 167 -5.16 -7.52 0.44
N TRP A 168 -3.95 -7.20 0.02
CA TRP A 168 -3.26 -5.98 0.43
C TRP A 168 -2.23 -5.53 -0.60
N LEU A 169 -1.82 -4.27 -0.47
CA LEU A 169 -0.81 -3.60 -1.27
C LEU A 169 0.38 -3.22 -0.40
N GLU A 170 1.56 -3.32 -0.99
CA GLU A 170 2.77 -2.70 -0.49
C GLU A 170 3.24 -1.66 -1.50
N ILE A 171 3.40 -0.42 -1.06
CA ILE A 171 3.85 0.70 -1.87
C ILE A 171 5.26 1.02 -1.41
N LEU A 172 6.22 0.78 -2.29
CA LEU A 172 7.65 0.97 -2.06
C LEU A 172 8.05 2.32 -2.67
N LEU A 173 8.30 3.31 -1.82
CA LEU A 173 8.62 4.67 -2.26
C LEU A 173 10.09 4.76 -2.67
N ASN A 174 10.34 5.30 -3.86
CA ASN A 174 11.68 5.60 -4.31
C ASN A 174 12.07 6.97 -3.77
N ASN A 175 12.54 7.00 -2.52
CA ASN A 175 13.05 8.23 -1.93
C ASN A 175 14.43 8.52 -2.55
N HIS A 176 14.45 9.43 -3.53
CA HIS A 176 15.64 10.22 -3.85
C HIS A 176 15.78 11.27 -2.73
N ARG A 177 16.28 10.86 -1.56
CA ARG A 177 16.78 11.82 -0.57
C ARG A 177 18.02 12.51 -1.12
#